data_AF-A0A6G3MFJ1-F1
#
_entry.id   AF-A0A6G3MFJ1-F1
#
_cell.length_a   1.000
_cell.length_b   1.000
_cell.length_c   1.000
_cell.angle_alpha   90.00
_cell.angle_beta   90.00
_cell.angle_gamma   90.00
#
_symmetry.space_group_name_H-M   'P 1'
#
loop_
_entity.id
_entity.type
_entity.pdbx_description
1 polymer ?
#
loop_
_entity_poly.entity_id
_entity_poly.type
_entity_poly.pdbx_seq_one_letter_code
_entity_poly.pdbx_strand_id
1 'polypeptide(L)'
;MRFVGVKSSKKNEADLNHAQKMLEWESRSSKKTQQAEYKYFGKPLDQIKLICNVPLFVIKTIIFIEDSSLEVEGLYRRSGSKQDVETLKLTFESDFDIDFNNLGFNVHVFTGALKTFFSTLPSSFIPVSFIPKILEATSQTDPNVRIDQIKSVVETLPNPILTIFTFLMHHLARVYNCKEKNKMDARNL
;
A
#
# COMPACT_ATOMS: atom_id res chain seq x y z
N MET A 1 -4.24 25.04 41.07
CA MET A 1 -3.52 25.06 39.79
C MET A 1 -3.40 23.63 39.27
N ARG A 2 -4.07 23.27 38.17
CA ARG A 2 -3.91 21.96 37.49
C ARG A 2 -3.03 22.18 36.27
N PHE A 3 -1.83 21.60 36.25
CA PHE A 3 -0.98 21.58 35.07
C PHE A 3 -1.35 20.41 34.16
N VAL A 4 -1.48 20.75 32.88
CA VAL A 4 -1.76 19.90 31.73
C VAL A 4 -0.45 19.25 31.25
N GLY A 5 -0.54 18.01 30.74
CA GLY A 5 0.32 17.60 29.62
C GLY A 5 1.30 16.45 29.83
N VAL A 6 0.79 15.22 29.95
CA VAL A 6 1.57 14.00 29.61
C VAL A 6 0.78 13.22 28.56
N LYS A 7 0.87 13.65 27.29
CA LYS A 7 0.36 12.88 26.13
C LYS A 7 1.43 12.61 25.06
N SER A 8 2.66 13.13 25.23
CA SER A 8 3.73 13.00 24.24
C SER A 8 4.49 11.66 24.28
N SER A 9 4.37 10.88 25.36
CA SER A 9 5.23 9.70 25.57
C SER A 9 4.74 8.41 24.90
N LYS A 10 3.42 8.25 24.70
CA LYS A 10 2.84 7.00 24.17
C LYS A 10 2.84 6.90 22.64
N LYS A 11 2.92 8.04 21.95
CA LYS A 11 2.91 8.11 20.48
C LYS A 11 4.26 7.64 19.91
N ASN A 12 5.37 8.15 20.48
CA ASN A 12 6.73 7.76 20.12
C ASN A 12 7.01 6.25 20.31
N GLU A 13 6.43 5.63 21.33
CA GLU A 13 6.61 4.19 21.58
C GLU A 13 5.91 3.32 20.53
N ALA A 14 4.73 3.73 20.05
CA ALA A 14 4.01 3.03 18.98
C ALA A 14 4.72 3.17 17.62
N ASP A 15 5.28 4.35 17.35
CA ASP A 15 6.01 4.67 16.13
C ASP A 15 7.34 3.90 16.04
N LEU A 16 8.07 3.80 17.15
CA LEU A 16 9.29 2.98 17.27
C LEU A 16 8.99 1.48 17.12
N ASN A 17 7.89 1.00 17.69
CA ASN A 17 7.48 -0.39 17.58
C ASN A 17 7.04 -0.75 16.14
N HIS A 18 6.45 0.21 15.40
CA HIS A 18 6.16 0.03 13.98
C HIS A 18 7.42 -0.04 13.12
N ALA A 19 8.40 0.84 13.36
CA ALA A 19 9.69 0.78 12.68
C ALA A 19 10.45 -0.53 12.96
N GLN A 20 10.43 -1.01 14.21
CA GLN A 20 10.99 -2.32 14.56
C GLN A 20 10.28 -3.48 13.84
N LYS A 21 8.95 -3.45 13.74
CA LYS A 21 8.19 -4.44 12.94
C LYS A 21 8.55 -4.41 11.46
N MET A 22 8.90 -3.26 10.91
CA MET A 22 9.33 -3.13 9.50
C MET A 22 10.73 -3.72 9.28
N LEU A 23 11.66 -3.53 10.21
CA LEU A 23 12.98 -4.16 10.19
C LEU A 23 12.90 -5.68 10.36
N GLU A 24 11.99 -6.16 11.23
CA GLU A 24 11.66 -7.58 11.35
C GLU A 24 11.01 -8.12 10.07
N TRP A 25 10.18 -7.32 9.39
CA TRP A 25 9.60 -7.67 8.09
C TRP A 25 10.67 -7.85 7.02
N GLU A 26 11.66 -6.95 6.89
CA GLU A 26 12.77 -7.10 5.93
C GLU A 26 13.56 -8.40 6.15
N SER A 27 13.82 -8.70 7.43
CA SER A 27 14.53 -9.91 7.86
C SER A 27 13.74 -11.20 7.60
N ARG A 28 12.40 -11.13 7.64
CA ARG A 28 11.49 -12.25 7.36
C ARG A 28 11.21 -12.43 5.87
N SER A 29 11.11 -11.34 5.12
CA SER A 29 10.92 -11.35 3.66
C SER A 29 12.11 -12.05 2.98
N SER A 30 13.32 -11.81 3.50
CA SER A 30 14.56 -12.49 3.07
C SER A 30 14.59 -14.01 3.35
N LYS A 31 13.72 -14.54 4.23
CA LYS A 31 13.73 -15.96 4.67
C LYS A 31 12.52 -16.78 4.21
N LYS A 32 11.53 -16.17 3.54
CA LYS A 32 10.24 -16.82 3.28
C LYS A 32 9.90 -16.81 1.78
N THR A 33 10.47 -17.75 1.04
CA THR A 33 9.93 -18.12 -0.27
C THR A 33 10.13 -19.60 -0.55
N GLN A 34 9.25 -20.43 0.00
CA GLN A 34 8.76 -21.59 -0.74
C GLN A 34 7.42 -21.14 -1.33
N GLN A 35 7.45 -20.64 -2.56
CA GLN A 35 6.26 -20.19 -3.28
C GLN A 35 6.43 -20.58 -4.74
N ALA A 36 5.31 -20.82 -5.44
CA ALA A 36 5.30 -21.09 -6.88
C ALA A 36 6.21 -20.13 -7.65
N GLU A 37 6.80 -20.58 -8.76
CA GLU A 37 7.76 -19.82 -9.56
C GLU A 37 7.08 -18.63 -10.27
N TYR A 38 6.76 -17.59 -9.51
CA TYR A 38 6.18 -16.35 -10.01
C TYR A 38 7.20 -15.60 -10.87
N LYS A 39 6.77 -15.17 -12.05
CA LYS A 39 7.58 -14.39 -12.99
C LYS A 39 7.37 -12.89 -12.82
N TYR A 40 6.31 -12.48 -12.11
CA TYR A 40 5.95 -11.08 -11.89
C TYR A 40 5.86 -10.75 -10.40
N PHE A 41 5.04 -11.47 -9.64
CA PHE A 41 4.88 -11.24 -8.20
C PHE A 41 6.15 -11.60 -7.44
N GLY A 42 6.55 -10.74 -6.50
CA GLY A 42 7.77 -10.91 -5.72
C GLY A 42 9.07 -10.66 -6.47
N LYS A 43 9.02 -10.15 -7.71
CA LYS A 43 10.19 -9.70 -8.44
C LYS A 43 10.50 -8.22 -8.14
N PRO A 44 11.77 -7.80 -8.25
CA PRO A 44 12.15 -6.40 -8.26
C PRO A 44 11.37 -5.57 -9.29
N LEU A 45 11.14 -4.29 -9.00
CA LEU A 45 10.36 -3.40 -9.89
C LEU A 45 10.99 -3.22 -11.29
N ASP A 46 12.31 -3.35 -11.40
CA ASP A 46 13.06 -3.29 -12.67
C ASP A 46 12.98 -4.58 -13.50
N GLN A 47 12.43 -5.66 -12.95
CA GLN A 47 12.26 -6.95 -13.63
C GLN A 47 10.81 -7.23 -14.07
N ILE A 48 9.89 -6.27 -13.88
CA ILE A 48 8.47 -6.44 -14.19
C ILE A 48 7.98 -5.39 -15.18
N LYS A 49 6.86 -5.70 -15.85
CA LYS A 49 6.22 -4.76 -16.79
C LYS A 49 5.68 -3.53 -16.06
N LEU A 50 6.25 -2.37 -16.36
CA LEU A 50 5.84 -1.04 -15.91
C LEU A 50 5.22 -0.25 -17.07
N ILE A 51 4.22 0.58 -16.77
CA ILE A 51 3.70 1.62 -17.66
C ILE A 51 3.82 2.94 -16.91
N CYS A 52 4.52 3.91 -17.49
CA CYS A 52 4.77 5.22 -16.87
C CYS A 52 5.30 5.10 -15.42
N ASN A 53 6.28 4.21 -15.19
CA ASN A 53 6.86 3.89 -13.88
C ASN A 53 5.93 3.22 -12.86
N VAL A 54 4.71 2.82 -13.24
CA VAL A 54 3.78 2.09 -12.36
C VAL A 54 3.63 0.64 -12.84
N PRO A 55 3.68 -0.37 -11.94
CA PRO A 55 3.47 -1.76 -12.32
C PRO A 55 2.12 -1.98 -13.00
N LEU A 56 2.12 -2.71 -14.12
CA LEU A 56 0.91 -3.03 -14.87
C LEU A 56 -0.21 -3.60 -13.98
N PHE A 57 0.13 -4.52 -13.09
CA PHE A 57 -0.85 -5.11 -12.17
C PHE A 57 -1.52 -4.05 -11.27
N VAL A 58 -0.73 -3.10 -10.75
CA VAL A 58 -1.22 -2.00 -9.91
C VAL A 58 -2.18 -1.11 -10.68
N ILE A 59 -1.82 -0.74 -11.92
CA ILE A 59 -2.68 0.08 -12.80
C ILE A 59 -4.01 -0.63 -13.07
N LYS A 60 -3.97 -1.86 -13.59
CA LYS A 60 -5.19 -2.61 -13.95
C LYS A 60 -6.09 -2.85 -12.75
N THR A 61 -5.51 -3.15 -11.59
CA THR A 61 -6.26 -3.37 -10.35
C THR A 61 -6.94 -2.10 -9.87
N ILE A 62 -6.24 -0.97 -9.89
CA ILE A 62 -6.79 0.32 -9.44
C ILE A 62 -7.89 0.80 -10.39
N ILE A 63 -7.68 0.72 -11.71
CA ILE A 63 -8.72 1.07 -12.70
C ILE A 63 -9.97 0.22 -12.48
N PHE A 64 -9.81 -1.10 -12.36
CA PHE A 64 -10.93 -2.00 -12.08
C PHE A 64 -11.72 -1.62 -10.81
N ILE A 65 -11.02 -1.29 -9.72
CA ILE A 65 -11.67 -0.86 -8.47
C ILE A 65 -12.40 0.48 -8.66
N GLU A 66 -11.76 1.43 -9.34
CA GLU A 66 -12.31 2.78 -9.54
C GLU A 66 -13.53 2.80 -10.45
N ASP A 67 -13.54 1.98 -11.50
CA ASP A 67 -14.62 1.97 -12.50
C ASP A 67 -15.94 1.41 -11.96
N SER A 68 -15.90 0.49 -11.00
CA SER A 68 -17.09 -0.29 -10.63
C SER A 68 -17.29 -0.55 -9.14
N SER A 69 -16.24 -0.37 -8.31
CA SER A 69 -16.21 -0.98 -6.97
C SER A 69 -15.91 -0.01 -5.83
N LEU A 70 -15.81 1.31 -6.08
CA LEU A 70 -15.52 2.31 -5.05
C LEU A 70 -16.53 2.34 -3.90
N GLU A 71 -17.76 1.91 -4.13
CA GLU A 71 -18.84 1.94 -3.15
C GLU A 71 -18.93 0.66 -2.30
N VAL A 72 -18.15 -0.37 -2.63
CA VAL A 72 -18.19 -1.67 -1.93
C VAL A 72 -17.68 -1.52 -0.50
N GLU A 73 -18.45 -2.01 0.47
CA GLU A 73 -18.10 -1.89 1.88
C GLU A 73 -16.78 -2.59 2.25
N GLY A 74 -15.88 -1.85 2.88
CA GLY A 74 -14.68 -2.42 3.49
C GLY A 74 -13.55 -2.67 2.51
N LEU A 75 -13.44 -1.90 1.42
CA LEU A 75 -12.26 -1.90 0.55
C LEU A 75 -10.98 -1.81 1.39
N TYR A 76 -9.97 -2.61 1.05
CA TYR A 76 -8.70 -2.74 1.76
C TYR A 76 -8.75 -3.26 3.22
N ARG A 77 -9.88 -3.13 3.92
CA ARG A 77 -10.10 -3.67 5.28
C ARG A 77 -10.50 -5.14 5.26
N ARG A 78 -11.54 -5.49 4.48
CA ARG A 78 -12.02 -6.87 4.35
C ARG A 78 -11.08 -7.67 3.45
N SER A 79 -10.91 -8.95 3.78
CA SER A 79 -10.07 -9.86 3.02
C SER A 79 -10.92 -10.71 2.08
N GLY A 80 -10.49 -10.83 0.83
CA GLY A 80 -10.99 -11.86 -0.09
C GLY A 80 -10.46 -13.25 0.26
N SER A 81 -10.97 -14.28 -0.43
CA SER A 81 -10.47 -15.64 -0.34
C SER A 81 -8.99 -15.69 -0.70
N LYS A 82 -8.17 -16.31 0.15
CA LYS A 82 -6.72 -16.49 -0.12
C LYS A 82 -6.47 -17.33 -1.37
N GLN A 83 -7.33 -18.32 -1.61
CA GLN A 83 -7.26 -19.17 -2.80
C GLN A 83 -7.56 -18.36 -4.07
N ASP A 84 -8.56 -17.47 -4.02
CA ASP A 84 -8.91 -16.62 -5.15
C ASP A 84 -7.83 -15.58 -5.41
N VAL A 85 -7.18 -15.06 -4.36
CA VAL A 85 -6.04 -14.14 -4.50
C VAL A 85 -4.90 -14.84 -5.24
N GLU A 86 -4.58 -16.08 -4.87
CA GLU A 86 -3.54 -16.85 -5.55
C GLU A 86 -3.92 -17.18 -7.00
N THR A 87 -5.19 -17.53 -7.23
CA THR A 87 -5.72 -17.78 -8.58
C THR A 87 -5.65 -16.52 -9.45
N LEU A 88 -6.03 -15.36 -8.93
CA LEU A 88 -5.93 -14.08 -9.62
C LEU A 88 -4.49 -13.77 -10.03
N LYS A 89 -3.52 -13.97 -9.12
CA LYS A 89 -2.11 -13.75 -9.41
C LYS A 89 -1.60 -14.62 -10.55
N LEU A 90 -1.87 -15.93 -10.49
CA LEU A 90 -1.47 -16.89 -11.53
C LEU A 90 -2.14 -16.58 -12.87
N THR A 91 -3.42 -16.19 -12.83
CA THR A 91 -4.17 -15.83 -14.03
C THR A 91 -3.58 -14.59 -14.70
N PHE A 92 -3.27 -13.54 -13.92
CA PHE A 92 -2.62 -12.34 -14.44
C PHE A 92 -1.23 -12.61 -15.02
N GLU A 93 -0.44 -13.50 -14.41
CA GLU A 93 0.88 -13.87 -14.95
C GLU A 93 0.79 -14.72 -16.23
N SER A 94 -0.31 -15.42 -16.43
CA SER A 94 -0.56 -16.20 -17.64
C SER A 94 -0.99 -15.32 -18.81
N ASP A 95 -1.72 -14.25 -18.53
CA ASP A 95 -2.18 -13.27 -19.52
C ASP A 95 -2.19 -11.85 -18.92
N PHE A 96 -1.21 -11.02 -19.33
CA PHE A 96 -1.11 -9.65 -18.87
C PHE A 96 -2.18 -8.72 -19.45
N ASP A 97 -2.83 -9.11 -20.55
CA ASP A 97 -3.85 -8.32 -21.24
C ASP A 97 -5.26 -8.66 -20.76
N ILE A 98 -5.41 -9.65 -19.87
CA ILE A 98 -6.69 -10.11 -19.32
C ILE A 98 -7.56 -8.98 -18.74
N ASP A 99 -8.85 -9.00 -19.08
CA ASP A 99 -9.83 -8.08 -18.52
C ASP A 99 -10.34 -8.59 -17.16
N PHE A 100 -10.10 -7.81 -16.11
CA PHE A 100 -10.49 -8.14 -14.74
C PHE A 100 -12.01 -8.21 -14.55
N ASN A 101 -12.79 -7.53 -15.38
CA ASN A 101 -14.24 -7.60 -15.33
C ASN A 101 -14.77 -9.00 -15.70
N ASN A 102 -14.02 -9.76 -16.51
CA ASN A 102 -14.41 -11.09 -16.97
C ASN A 102 -14.06 -12.21 -15.98
N LEU A 103 -13.37 -11.89 -14.88
CA LEU A 103 -12.88 -12.89 -13.93
C LEU A 103 -13.90 -13.29 -12.86
N GLY A 104 -14.95 -12.48 -12.64
CA GLY A 104 -15.99 -12.77 -11.66
C GLY A 104 -15.53 -12.80 -10.19
N PHE A 105 -14.29 -12.41 -9.90
CA PHE A 105 -13.79 -12.33 -8.52
C PHE A 105 -14.39 -11.14 -7.76
N ASN A 106 -14.59 -11.32 -6.46
CA ASN A 106 -14.97 -10.23 -5.57
C ASN A 106 -13.85 -9.18 -5.46
N VAL A 107 -14.18 -7.89 -5.38
CA VAL A 107 -13.18 -6.80 -5.23
C VAL A 107 -12.22 -6.97 -4.05
N HIS A 108 -12.64 -7.64 -2.96
CA HIS A 108 -11.77 -7.93 -1.83
C HIS A 108 -10.61 -8.89 -2.18
N VAL A 109 -10.76 -9.68 -3.25
CA VAL A 109 -9.67 -10.48 -3.83
C VAL A 109 -8.65 -9.55 -4.49
N PHE A 110 -9.09 -8.59 -5.29
CA PHE A 110 -8.22 -7.60 -5.95
C PHE A 110 -7.49 -6.70 -4.96
N THR A 111 -8.19 -6.16 -3.96
CA THR A 111 -7.54 -5.36 -2.90
C THR A 111 -6.57 -6.19 -2.07
N GLY A 112 -6.88 -7.48 -1.84
CA GLY A 112 -5.98 -8.46 -1.24
C GLY A 112 -4.71 -8.67 -2.07
N ALA A 113 -4.87 -8.95 -3.37
CA ALA A 113 -3.76 -9.16 -4.29
C ALA A 113 -2.89 -7.91 -4.45
N LEU A 114 -3.48 -6.71 -4.47
CA LEU A 114 -2.73 -5.45 -4.50
C LEU A 114 -1.87 -5.26 -3.24
N LYS A 115 -2.41 -5.55 -2.05
CA LYS A 115 -1.63 -5.56 -0.81
C LYS A 115 -0.51 -6.60 -0.86
N THR A 116 -0.82 -7.81 -1.37
CA THR A 116 0.17 -8.87 -1.54
C THR A 116 1.30 -8.45 -2.47
N PHE A 117 1.00 -7.80 -3.60
CA PHE A 117 1.98 -7.28 -4.54
C PHE A 117 3.05 -6.43 -3.83
N PHE A 118 2.66 -5.38 -3.09
CA PHE A 118 3.62 -4.53 -2.37
C PHE A 118 4.34 -5.27 -1.25
N SER A 119 3.65 -6.13 -0.51
CA SER A 119 4.25 -6.86 0.63
C SER A 119 5.24 -7.96 0.22
N THR A 120 5.21 -8.38 -1.05
CA THR A 120 6.09 -9.42 -1.61
C THR A 120 7.28 -8.86 -2.36
N LEU A 121 7.36 -7.53 -2.55
CA LEU A 121 8.53 -6.92 -3.17
C LEU A 121 9.81 -7.29 -2.39
N PRO A 122 10.94 -7.58 -3.08
CA PRO A 122 12.19 -7.97 -2.41
C PRO A 122 12.74 -6.92 -1.45
N SER A 123 12.44 -5.65 -1.71
CA SER A 123 12.71 -4.51 -0.83
C SER A 123 11.40 -3.83 -0.45
N SER A 124 11.35 -3.17 0.70
CA SER A 124 10.19 -2.35 1.08
C SER A 124 9.88 -1.32 -0.02
N PHE A 125 8.59 -1.13 -0.31
CA PHE A 125 8.14 -0.12 -1.28
C PHE A 125 8.61 1.29 -0.89
N ILE A 126 8.52 1.63 0.40
CA ILE A 126 9.16 2.83 0.97
C ILE A 126 10.50 2.40 1.55
N PRO A 127 11.64 2.93 1.07
CA PRO A 127 12.94 2.50 1.56
C PRO A 127 13.08 2.81 3.05
N VAL A 128 13.67 1.88 3.83
CA VAL A 128 13.74 2.00 5.30
C VAL A 128 14.49 3.26 5.75
N SER A 129 15.41 3.77 4.94
CA SER A 129 16.10 5.05 5.19
C SER A 129 15.16 6.27 5.27
N PHE A 130 13.94 6.18 4.74
CA PHE A 130 12.93 7.25 4.82
C PHE A 130 12.06 7.15 6.08
N ILE A 131 12.00 5.99 6.74
CA ILE A 131 11.13 5.77 7.90
C ILE A 131 11.43 6.76 9.03
N PRO A 132 12.70 6.99 9.45
CA PRO A 132 12.99 7.99 10.49
C PRO A 132 12.50 9.39 10.12
N LYS A 133 12.66 9.79 8.84
CA LYS A 133 12.20 11.10 8.34
C LYS A 133 10.68 11.23 8.38
N ILE A 134 9.96 10.16 8.01
CA ILE A 134 8.50 10.11 8.06
C ILE A 134 8.01 10.18 9.52
N LEU A 135 8.65 9.45 10.43
CA LEU A 135 8.30 9.47 11.86
C LEU A 135 8.54 10.85 12.48
N GLU A 136 9.65 11.49 12.16
CA GLU A 136 9.95 12.86 12.59
C GLU A 136 8.88 13.84 12.07
N ALA A 137 8.56 13.76 10.78
CA ALA A 137 7.54 14.61 10.16
C ALA A 137 6.15 14.42 10.79
N THR A 138 5.75 13.18 11.08
CA THR A 138 4.43 12.86 11.66
C THR A 138 4.33 13.15 13.17
N SER A 139 5.46 13.32 13.84
CA SER A 139 5.56 13.67 15.27
C SER A 139 5.32 15.17 15.53
N GLN A 140 5.36 16.01 14.48
CA GLN A 140 5.10 17.45 14.62
C GLN A 140 3.71 17.72 15.19
N THR A 141 3.64 18.62 16.17
CA THR A 141 2.40 19.00 16.84
C THR A 141 1.55 19.92 15.96
N ASP A 142 2.18 20.93 15.35
CA ASP A 142 1.55 21.85 14.41
C ASP A 142 1.13 21.09 13.14
N PRO A 143 -0.18 21.09 12.78
CA PRO A 143 -0.66 20.43 11.57
C PRO A 143 -0.06 20.94 10.26
N ASN A 144 0.20 22.24 10.13
CA ASN A 144 0.75 22.83 8.90
C ASN A 144 2.21 22.40 8.73
N VAL A 145 3.00 22.51 9.80
CA VAL A 145 4.40 22.05 9.81
C VAL A 145 4.47 20.54 9.52
N ARG A 146 3.57 19.75 10.11
CA ARG A 146 3.46 18.31 9.84
C ARG A 146 3.22 18.03 8.36
N ILE A 147 2.27 18.72 7.74
CA ILE A 147 1.94 18.55 6.32
C ILE A 147 3.14 18.93 5.44
N ASP A 148 3.76 20.08 5.71
CA ASP A 148 4.90 20.57 4.92
C ASP A 148 6.11 19.62 5.00
N GLN A 149 6.41 19.10 6.20
CA GLN A 149 7.49 18.13 6.38
C GLN A 149 7.18 16.79 5.71
N ILE A 150 5.95 16.25 5.84
CA ILE A 150 5.57 15.01 5.15
C ILE A 150 5.70 15.18 3.64
N LYS A 151 5.23 16.31 3.11
CA LYS A 151 5.35 16.65 1.69
C LYS A 151 6.81 16.69 1.24
N SER A 152 7.67 17.39 2.00
CA SER A 152 9.10 17.47 1.72
C SER A 152 9.76 16.08 1.69
N VAL A 153 9.42 15.20 2.64
CA VAL A 153 9.95 13.83 2.65
C VAL A 153 9.48 13.04 1.43
N VAL A 154 8.20 13.11 1.07
CA VAL A 154 7.62 12.43 -0.10
C VAL A 154 8.28 12.91 -1.39
N GLU A 155 8.51 14.22 -1.55
CA GLU A 155 9.16 14.80 -2.73
C GLU A 155 10.62 14.34 -2.92
N THR A 156 11.27 13.84 -1.86
CA THR A 156 12.62 13.26 -1.93
C THR A 156 12.66 11.77 -2.25
N LEU A 157 11.51 11.11 -2.43
CA LEU A 157 11.45 9.70 -2.83
C LEU A 157 12.03 9.51 -4.25
N PRO A 158 12.69 8.37 -4.53
CA PRO A 158 13.13 8.04 -5.89
C PRO A 158 11.97 8.08 -6.89
N ASN A 159 12.21 8.61 -8.10
CA ASN A 159 11.18 8.86 -9.11
C ASN A 159 10.18 7.70 -9.34
N PRO A 160 10.61 6.42 -9.50
CA PRO A 160 9.66 5.33 -9.67
C PRO A 160 8.75 5.13 -8.44
N ILE A 161 9.32 5.22 -7.24
CA ILE A 161 8.60 5.07 -5.97
C ILE A 161 7.63 6.24 -5.79
N LEU A 162 8.08 7.47 -6.04
CA LEU A 162 7.22 8.66 -5.97
C LEU A 162 6.02 8.54 -6.92
N THR A 163 6.26 8.10 -8.16
CA THR A 163 5.20 7.96 -9.17
C THR A 163 4.14 6.94 -8.72
N ILE A 164 4.56 5.77 -8.25
CA ILE A 164 3.66 4.73 -7.72
C ILE A 164 2.93 5.24 -6.47
N PHE A 165 3.64 5.92 -5.56
CA PHE A 165 3.08 6.44 -4.32
C PHE A 165 1.99 7.48 -4.61
N THR A 166 2.27 8.45 -5.49
CA THR A 166 1.29 9.44 -5.93
C THR A 166 0.08 8.78 -6.59
N PHE A 167 0.28 7.76 -7.43
CA PHE A 167 -0.81 7.01 -8.04
C PHE A 167 -1.71 6.33 -6.98
N LEU A 168 -1.10 5.67 -5.99
CA LEU A 168 -1.81 5.07 -4.86
C LEU A 168 -2.56 6.10 -4.02
N MET A 169 -1.94 7.24 -3.72
CA MET A 169 -2.55 8.30 -2.91
C MET A 169 -3.78 8.91 -3.59
N HIS A 170 -3.74 9.10 -4.91
CA HIS A 170 -4.91 9.52 -5.67
C HIS A 170 -6.04 8.48 -5.61
N HIS A 171 -5.70 7.19 -5.74
CA HIS A 171 -6.67 6.11 -5.60
C HIS A 171 -7.33 6.10 -4.21
N LEU A 172 -6.52 6.13 -3.15
CA LEU A 172 -7.02 6.12 -1.77
C LEU A 172 -7.86 7.35 -1.45
N ALA A 173 -7.53 8.52 -2.03
CA ALA A 173 -8.37 9.72 -1.91
C ALA A 173 -9.76 9.52 -2.55
N ARG A 174 -9.83 8.82 -3.70
CA ARG A 174 -11.12 8.46 -4.33
C ARG A 174 -11.92 7.49 -3.48
N VAL A 175 -11.28 6.48 -2.90
CA VAL A 175 -11.92 5.56 -1.94
C VAL A 175 -12.46 6.33 -0.74
N TYR A 176 -11.65 7.25 -0.16
CA TYR A 176 -12.07 8.11 0.94
C TYR A 176 -13.27 9.01 0.59
N ASN A 177 -13.34 9.52 -0.65
CA ASN A 177 -14.48 10.34 -1.08
C ASN A 177 -15.80 9.55 -1.13
N CYS A 178 -15.73 8.22 -1.24
CA CYS A 178 -16.89 7.32 -1.18
C CYS A 178 -17.14 6.72 0.22
N LYS A 179 -16.51 7.26 1.28
CA LYS A 179 -16.57 6.73 2.67
C LYS A 179 -17.97 6.52 3.22
N GLU A 180 -18.95 7.31 2.79
CA GLU A 180 -20.34 7.16 3.24
C GLU A 180 -20.95 5.81 2.82
N LYS A 181 -20.51 5.27 1.68
CA LYS A 181 -20.97 3.99 1.14
C LYS A 181 -20.03 2.86 1.52
N ASN A 182 -18.73 3.00 1.21
CA ASN A 182 -17.76 1.93 1.44
C ASN A 182 -17.29 1.81 2.91
N LYS A 183 -17.64 2.76 3.78
CA LYS A 183 -17.28 2.80 5.21
C LYS A 183 -15.77 2.86 5.49
N MET A 184 -14.99 3.37 4.54
CA MET A 184 -13.54 3.55 4.63
C MET A 184 -13.17 5.02 4.79
N ASP A 185 -12.95 5.47 6.04
CA ASP A 185 -12.38 6.79 6.32
C ASP A 185 -10.84 6.75 6.31
N ALA A 186 -10.19 7.91 6.43
CA ALA A 186 -8.73 8.03 6.40
C ALA A 186 -8.01 7.34 7.57
N ARG A 187 -8.74 6.93 8.62
CA ARG A 187 -8.17 6.17 9.74
C ARG A 187 -8.20 4.66 9.49
N ASN A 188 -9.12 4.20 8.66
CA ASN A 188 -9.35 2.78 8.38
C ASN A 188 -8.68 2.28 7.10
N LEU A 189 -8.27 3.20 6.20
CA LEU A 189 -7.40 2.92 5.04
C LEU A 189 -5.93 2.87 5.48
#